data_AF-A0A316VFU4-F1
#
_entry.id   AF-A0A316VFU4-F1
#
_cell.length_a   1.000
_cell.length_b   1.000
_cell.length_c   1.000
_cell.angle_alpha   90.00
_cell.angle_beta   90.00
_cell.angle_gamma   90.00
#
_symmetry.space_group_name_H-M   'P 1'
#
loop_
_entity.id
_entity.type
_entity.pdbx_description
1 polymer ?
#
loop_
_entity_poly.entity_id
_entity_poly.type
_entity_poly.pdbx_seq_one_letter_code
_entity_poly.pdbx_strand_id
1 'polypeptide(L)'
;MRARLAKWRSMRLPFRQHSSSWSSSRYLHTTNMVRATLIRLATASAGESSKSTRGLYESLSEVGALWPRDAIRPETSFGQSIVRASERALTNPSPDAAPPPQTASSQGVPTRINTKQLQFRQLEKGEEEKVKQALNALNQIRNGSASKEYPVPESALRPASNPIYYERLAKMLAQAAKGNKTTMTFAQRVRLFFGLSI
;
A
#
# COMPACT_ATOMS: atom_id res chain seq x y z
N MET A 1 -30.52 -58.66 -23.59
CA MET A 1 -30.36 -58.89 -22.13
C MET A 1 -30.58 -57.55 -21.42
N ARG A 2 -31.78 -57.33 -20.87
CA ARG A 2 -32.08 -57.19 -19.42
C ARG A 2 -31.43 -55.91 -18.80
N ALA A 3 -32.16 -54.79 -18.68
CA ALA A 3 -32.96 -54.35 -17.51
C ALA A 3 -32.05 -53.91 -16.31
N ARG A 4 -32.22 -52.87 -15.49
CA ARG A 4 -33.34 -52.12 -14.83
C ARG A 4 -32.73 -50.80 -14.29
N LEU A 5 -33.37 -49.62 -14.33
CA LEU A 5 -34.29 -49.05 -13.31
C LEU A 5 -33.80 -49.06 -11.84
N ALA A 6 -33.50 -47.88 -11.29
CA ALA A 6 -33.79 -47.42 -9.91
C ALA A 6 -33.21 -45.99 -9.74
N LYS A 7 -33.96 -44.89 -9.69
CA LYS A 7 -35.01 -44.47 -8.72
C LYS A 7 -34.50 -44.49 -7.27
N TRP A 8 -33.92 -43.38 -6.83
CA TRP A 8 -33.83 -43.05 -5.41
C TRP A 8 -34.56 -41.75 -5.15
N ARG A 9 -35.64 -41.90 -4.39
CA ARG A 9 -36.65 -40.92 -4.02
C ARG A 9 -36.56 -40.81 -2.50
N SER A 10 -36.39 -39.59 -2.01
CA SER A 10 -36.89 -39.07 -0.72
C SER A 10 -36.53 -39.81 0.57
N MET A 11 -35.80 -39.13 1.45
CA MET A 11 -36.04 -39.20 2.89
C MET A 11 -35.90 -37.80 3.51
N ARG A 12 -37.06 -37.15 3.70
CA ARG A 12 -37.25 -36.10 4.70
C ARG A 12 -37.30 -36.78 6.07
N LEU A 13 -36.51 -36.28 7.02
CA LEU A 13 -36.73 -36.53 8.44
C LEU A 13 -37.22 -35.23 9.09
N PRO A 14 -38.33 -35.23 9.83
CA PRO A 14 -38.75 -34.08 10.63
C PRO A 14 -37.91 -34.01 11.90
N PHE A 15 -37.14 -32.94 12.09
CA PHE A 15 -36.49 -32.65 13.36
C PHE A 15 -37.51 -32.04 14.32
N ARG A 16 -37.80 -32.79 15.38
CA ARG A 16 -38.79 -32.54 16.42
C ARG A 16 -38.23 -31.56 17.46
N GLN A 17 -39.04 -30.59 17.86
CA GLN A 17 -38.75 -29.62 18.92
C GLN A 17 -38.45 -30.29 20.27
N HIS A 18 -37.52 -29.69 21.03
CA HIS A 18 -37.61 -29.63 22.49
C HIS A 18 -37.24 -28.22 22.94
N SER A 19 -38.24 -27.50 23.44
CA SER A 19 -38.09 -26.27 24.21
C SER A 19 -37.59 -26.62 25.62
N SER A 20 -36.37 -26.23 25.95
CA SER A 20 -35.89 -26.20 27.33
C SER A 20 -36.02 -24.76 27.86
N SER A 21 -37.14 -24.48 28.51
CA SER A 21 -37.27 -23.30 29.36
C SER A 21 -36.50 -23.57 30.66
N TRP A 22 -35.28 -23.05 30.78
CA TRP A 22 -34.63 -22.90 32.08
C TRP A 22 -34.77 -21.46 32.53
N SER A 23 -35.74 -21.26 33.43
CA SER A 23 -35.79 -20.11 34.31
C SER A 23 -34.62 -20.23 35.29
N SER A 24 -33.67 -19.30 35.21
CA SER A 24 -32.72 -19.03 36.28
C SER A 24 -32.67 -17.53 36.49
N SER A 25 -33.66 -17.06 37.24
CA SER A 25 -33.64 -15.76 37.88
C SER A 25 -33.05 -15.92 39.28
N ARG A 26 -31.86 -15.33 39.48
CA ARG A 26 -31.32 -14.72 40.72
C ARG A 26 -29.80 -14.88 40.79
N TYR A 27 -29.07 -13.95 40.16
CA TYR A 27 -27.80 -13.35 40.64
C TYR A 27 -27.53 -12.09 39.80
N LEU A 28 -28.40 -11.08 39.91
CA LEU A 28 -28.12 -9.74 39.40
C LEU A 28 -27.87 -8.88 40.64
N HIS A 29 -26.62 -8.49 40.91
CA HIS A 29 -26.29 -7.15 41.46
C HIS A 29 -24.79 -6.90 41.67
N THR A 30 -23.90 -7.88 41.58
CA THR A 30 -22.44 -7.64 41.77
C THR A 30 -21.58 -7.72 40.49
N THR A 31 -22.11 -8.24 39.39
CA THR A 31 -21.36 -8.40 38.12
C THR A 31 -21.43 -7.18 37.19
N ASN A 32 -22.33 -6.22 37.43
CA ASN A 32 -22.48 -5.04 36.58
C ASN A 32 -21.47 -3.92 36.87
N MET A 33 -20.86 -3.86 38.05
CA MET A 33 -19.86 -2.82 38.35
C MET A 33 -18.47 -3.13 37.78
N VAL A 34 -18.10 -4.41 37.63
CA VAL A 34 -16.81 -4.81 37.04
C VAL A 34 -16.81 -4.67 35.51
N ARG A 35 -17.96 -4.86 34.86
CA ARG A 35 -18.10 -4.62 33.41
C ARG A 35 -18.00 -3.14 33.04
N ALA A 36 -18.56 -2.24 33.86
CA ALA A 36 -18.55 -0.81 33.57
C ALA A 36 -17.14 -0.18 33.66
N THR A 37 -16.28 -0.65 34.57
CA THR A 37 -14.89 -0.18 34.67
C THR A 37 -13.99 -0.73 33.56
N LEU A 38 -14.19 -1.99 33.14
CA LEU A 38 -13.43 -2.56 32.01
C LEU A 38 -13.75 -1.86 30.67
N ILE A 39 -15.00 -1.46 30.45
CA ILE A 39 -15.39 -0.73 29.24
C ILE A 39 -14.77 0.67 29.20
N ARG A 40 -14.67 1.36 30.35
CA ARG A 40 -14.05 2.71 30.41
C ARG A 40 -12.53 2.70 30.21
N LEU A 41 -11.85 1.63 30.63
CA LEU A 41 -10.40 1.51 30.43
C LEU A 41 -10.04 1.16 28.97
N ALA A 42 -10.88 0.35 28.30
CA ALA A 42 -10.70 -0.02 26.90
C ALA A 42 -10.98 1.15 25.93
N THR A 43 -11.90 2.06 26.26
CA THR A 43 -12.17 3.22 25.40
C THR A 43 -11.09 4.31 25.51
N ALA A 44 -10.40 4.42 26.65
CA ALA A 44 -9.28 5.34 26.81
C ALA A 44 -8.06 4.93 25.95
N SER A 45 -7.68 3.66 25.94
CA SER A 45 -6.57 3.17 25.11
C SER A 45 -6.88 3.22 23.61
N ALA A 46 -8.15 2.97 23.23
CA ALA A 46 -8.64 3.08 21.85
C ALA A 46 -8.49 4.50 21.27
N GLY A 47 -8.72 5.53 22.11
CA GLY A 47 -8.59 6.93 21.71
C GLY A 47 -7.13 7.39 21.52
N GLU A 48 -6.18 6.75 22.19
CA GLU A 48 -4.75 7.04 22.10
C GLU A 48 -4.15 6.45 20.81
N SER A 49 -4.44 5.18 20.51
CA SER A 49 -3.95 4.49 19.30
C SER A 49 -4.42 5.17 18.02
N SER A 50 -5.70 5.58 17.95
CA SER A 50 -6.22 6.27 16.76
C SER A 50 -5.56 7.63 16.48
N LYS A 51 -5.14 8.36 17.53
CA LYS A 51 -4.35 9.60 17.38
C LYS A 51 -2.94 9.30 16.86
N SER A 52 -2.30 8.25 17.38
CA SER A 52 -0.99 7.76 16.92
C SER A 52 -1.03 7.39 15.43
N THR A 53 -2.03 6.61 15.00
CA THR A 53 -2.26 6.24 13.60
C THR A 53 -2.41 7.46 12.70
N ARG A 54 -3.17 8.46 13.15
CA ARG A 54 -3.37 9.70 12.40
C ARG A 54 -2.06 10.47 12.22
N GLY A 55 -1.25 10.60 13.27
CA GLY A 55 0.06 11.25 13.17
C GLY A 55 1.01 10.53 12.22
N LEU A 56 0.99 9.19 12.20
CA LEU A 56 1.76 8.39 11.25
C LEU A 56 1.28 8.60 9.80
N TYR A 57 -0.03 8.62 9.59
CA TYR A 57 -0.62 8.92 8.28
C TYR A 57 -0.22 10.32 7.79
N GLU A 58 -0.33 11.34 8.65
CA GLU A 58 0.03 12.72 8.32
C GLU A 58 1.51 12.80 7.92
N SER A 59 2.39 12.16 8.68
CA SER A 59 3.83 12.11 8.38
C SER A 59 4.14 11.40 7.06
N LEU A 60 3.48 10.26 6.76
CA LEU A 60 3.63 9.57 5.48
C LEU A 60 3.10 10.39 4.31
N SER A 61 2.01 11.13 4.53
CA SER A 61 1.42 12.01 3.53
C SER A 61 2.32 13.19 3.20
N GLU A 62 2.99 13.75 4.21
CA GLU A 62 3.99 14.81 4.04
C GLU A 62 5.20 14.30 3.25
N VAL A 63 5.73 13.12 3.60
CA VAL A 63 6.82 12.49 2.85
C VAL A 63 6.41 12.25 1.41
N GLY A 64 5.18 11.77 1.16
CA GLY A 64 4.65 11.60 -0.19
C GLY A 64 4.49 12.90 -0.96
N ALA A 65 4.05 13.99 -0.31
CA ALA A 65 3.89 15.30 -0.93
C ALA A 65 5.23 15.95 -1.32
N LEU A 66 6.27 15.72 -0.51
CA LEU A 66 7.63 16.20 -0.76
C LEU A 66 8.40 15.34 -1.76
N TRP A 67 7.82 14.23 -2.24
CA TRP A 67 8.51 13.35 -3.19
C TRP A 67 8.66 14.02 -4.56
N PRO A 68 9.86 13.98 -5.18
CA PRO A 68 10.05 14.56 -6.51
C PRO A 68 9.15 13.89 -7.55
N ARG A 69 8.68 14.68 -8.53
CA ARG A 69 7.96 14.16 -9.69
C ARG A 69 8.94 13.48 -10.65
N ASP A 70 8.53 12.34 -11.20
CA ASP A 70 9.31 11.63 -12.22
C ASP A 70 9.20 12.39 -13.55
N ALA A 71 10.31 12.98 -14.01
CA ALA A 71 10.35 13.75 -15.24
C ALA A 71 10.20 12.88 -16.50
N ILE A 72 10.52 11.58 -16.41
CA ILE A 72 10.46 10.65 -17.54
C ILE A 72 9.05 10.05 -17.66
N ARG A 73 8.34 9.96 -16.53
CA ARG A 73 6.98 9.43 -16.43
C ARG A 73 6.09 10.42 -15.69
N PRO A 74 5.75 11.57 -16.29
CA PRO A 74 4.96 12.62 -15.63
C PRO A 74 3.58 12.12 -15.17
N GLU A 75 3.07 11.07 -15.80
CA GLU A 75 1.84 10.39 -15.46
C GLU A 75 1.96 9.56 -14.17
N THR A 76 3.16 9.14 -13.77
CA THR A 76 3.41 8.30 -12.60
C THR A 76 3.98 9.12 -11.44
N SER A 77 3.31 9.13 -10.28
CA SER A 77 3.80 9.82 -9.07
C SER A 77 3.97 8.84 -7.91
N PHE A 78 5.22 8.58 -7.54
CA PHE A 78 5.53 7.70 -6.41
C PHE A 78 4.98 8.25 -5.09
N GLY A 79 5.07 9.57 -4.89
CA GLY A 79 4.48 10.25 -3.73
C GLY A 79 2.99 9.97 -3.56
N GLN A 80 2.22 9.99 -4.65
CA GLN A 80 0.80 9.65 -4.63
C GLN A 80 0.56 8.18 -4.29
N SER A 81 1.44 7.28 -4.75
CA SER A 81 1.38 5.86 -4.39
C SER A 81 1.59 5.65 -2.89
N ILE A 82 2.52 6.39 -2.26
CA ILE A 82 2.73 6.35 -0.80
C ILE A 82 1.47 6.79 -0.06
N VAL A 83 0.87 7.92 -0.45
CA VAL A 83 -0.34 8.44 0.18
C VAL A 83 -1.49 7.44 0.09
N ARG A 84 -1.73 6.88 -1.10
CA ARG A 84 -2.78 5.87 -1.32
C ARG A 84 -2.53 4.57 -0.56
N ALA A 85 -1.29 4.12 -0.50
CA ALA A 85 -0.93 2.93 0.28
C ALA A 85 -1.14 3.18 1.78
N SER A 86 -0.76 4.35 2.27
CA SER A 86 -0.92 4.76 3.67
C SER A 86 -2.39 4.86 4.05
N GLU A 87 -3.23 5.44 3.18
CA GLU A 87 -4.67 5.48 3.36
C GLU A 87 -5.26 4.07 3.46
N ARG A 88 -4.95 3.19 2.50
CA ARG A 88 -5.43 1.80 2.50
C ARG A 88 -4.98 1.00 3.73
N ALA A 89 -3.76 1.25 4.23
CA ALA A 89 -3.20 0.51 5.36
C ALA A 89 -3.69 1.02 6.72
N LEU A 90 -3.90 2.33 6.87
CA LEU A 90 -4.14 2.99 8.16
C LEU A 90 -5.61 3.38 8.38
N THR A 91 -6.46 3.31 7.35
CA THR A 91 -7.89 3.60 7.45
C THR A 91 -8.71 2.33 7.33
N ASN A 92 -9.87 2.30 7.97
CA ASN A 92 -10.82 1.21 7.77
C ASN A 92 -11.44 1.35 6.37
N PRO A 93 -11.59 0.25 5.61
CA PRO A 93 -12.32 0.31 4.35
C PRO A 93 -13.74 0.79 4.64
N SER A 94 -14.09 1.95 4.10
CA SER A 94 -15.49 2.38 4.11
C SER A 94 -16.30 1.32 3.33
N PRO A 95 -17.43 0.83 3.84
CA PRO A 95 -18.24 -0.18 3.14
C PRO A 95 -18.75 0.30 1.77
N ASP A 96 -18.74 1.61 1.51
CA ASP A 96 -19.08 2.22 0.21
C ASP A 96 -17.88 2.38 -0.75
N ALA A 97 -16.67 2.05 -0.31
CA ALA A 97 -15.47 2.13 -1.16
C ALA A 97 -15.38 0.86 -2.02
N ALA A 98 -16.00 0.92 -3.21
CA ALA A 98 -15.80 -0.06 -4.26
C ALA A 98 -14.30 -0.39 -4.44
N PRO A 99 -13.92 -1.65 -4.70
CA PRO A 99 -12.53 -2.02 -4.89
C PRO A 99 -11.92 -1.11 -5.98
N PRO A 100 -10.79 -0.43 -5.69
CA PRO A 100 -10.18 0.44 -6.67
C PRO A 100 -9.82 -0.41 -7.89
N PRO A 101 -10.22 -0.02 -9.12
CA PRO A 101 -9.83 -0.76 -10.31
C PRO A 101 -8.30 -0.87 -10.33
N GLN A 102 -7.79 -2.09 -10.52
CA GLN A 102 -6.35 -2.39 -10.57
C GLN A 102 -5.66 -1.80 -11.82
N THR A 103 -6.36 -0.97 -12.57
CA THR A 103 -5.92 -0.30 -13.79
C THR A 103 -6.33 1.18 -13.70
N ALA A 104 -5.50 2.01 -13.07
CA ALA A 104 -5.62 3.46 -13.24
C ALA A 104 -4.26 4.11 -13.06
N SER A 105 -3.47 4.01 -14.13
CA SER A 105 -2.57 5.08 -14.54
C SER A 105 -3.27 6.42 -14.37
N SER A 106 -2.68 7.28 -13.54
CA SER A 106 -2.40 8.64 -13.99
C SER A 106 -3.56 9.53 -14.44
N GLN A 107 -4.59 9.69 -13.63
CA GLN A 107 -5.39 10.92 -13.71
C GLN A 107 -5.40 11.60 -12.35
N GLY A 108 -4.90 12.83 -12.34
CA GLY A 108 -4.75 13.66 -11.16
C GLY A 108 -6.07 13.84 -10.44
N VAL A 109 -6.26 13.07 -9.38
CA VAL A 109 -7.29 13.35 -8.38
C VAL A 109 -6.71 14.44 -7.48
N PRO A 110 -7.37 15.59 -7.31
CA PRO A 110 -6.96 16.58 -6.32
C PRO A 110 -7.16 15.96 -4.93
N THR A 111 -6.06 15.53 -4.31
CA THR A 111 -6.04 14.98 -2.95
C THR A 111 -6.24 16.11 -1.95
N ARG A 112 -7.47 16.62 -1.83
CA ARG A 112 -7.93 17.24 -0.58
C ARG A 112 -8.85 16.24 0.11
N ILE A 113 -8.30 15.08 0.46
CA ILE A 113 -8.98 14.17 1.36
C ILE A 113 -9.08 14.91 2.69
N ASN A 114 -10.29 15.18 3.14
CA ASN A 114 -10.52 15.85 4.40
C ASN A 114 -10.10 14.88 5.51
N THR A 115 -8.90 15.06 6.06
CA THR A 115 -8.32 14.19 7.09
C THR A 115 -9.21 14.06 8.33
N LYS A 116 -10.17 14.97 8.52
CA LYS A 116 -11.19 14.90 9.58
C LYS A 116 -12.26 13.84 9.36
N GLN A 117 -12.42 13.33 8.13
CA GLN A 117 -13.44 12.33 7.77
C GLN A 117 -12.88 10.91 7.67
N LEU A 118 -11.56 10.74 7.73
CA LEU A 118 -10.92 9.43 7.68
C LEU A 118 -11.11 8.69 9.01
N GLN A 119 -11.70 7.50 8.94
CA GLN A 119 -11.83 6.59 10.07
C GLN A 119 -10.54 5.77 10.18
N PHE A 120 -9.67 6.18 11.10
CA PHE A 120 -8.39 5.50 11.32
C PHE A 120 -8.59 4.19 12.06
N ARG A 121 -7.89 3.15 11.61
CA ARG A 121 -7.84 1.86 12.29
C ARG A 121 -6.95 1.98 13.54
N GLN A 122 -7.27 1.19 14.56
CA GLN A 122 -6.37 0.98 15.69
C GLN A 122 -5.25 0.03 15.27
N LEU A 123 -4.00 0.49 15.33
CA LEU A 123 -2.85 -0.35 15.05
C LEU A 123 -2.42 -1.08 16.32
N GLU A 124 -2.02 -2.34 16.15
CA GLU A 124 -1.30 -3.02 17.21
C GLU A 124 0.12 -2.45 17.34
N LYS A 125 0.71 -2.57 18.53
CA LYS A 125 2.06 -2.05 18.82
C LYS A 125 3.10 -2.53 17.80
N GLY A 126 3.04 -3.79 17.38
CA GLY A 126 3.94 -4.35 16.38
C GLY A 126 3.71 -3.84 14.95
N GLU A 127 2.48 -3.42 14.61
CA GLU A 127 2.18 -2.77 13.33
C GLU A 127 2.69 -1.32 13.32
N GLU A 128 2.50 -0.60 14.43
CA GLU A 128 3.02 0.77 14.58
C GLU A 128 4.53 0.84 14.37
N GLU A 129 5.28 -0.11 14.94
CA GLU A 129 6.75 -0.20 14.77
C GLU A 129 7.15 -0.39 13.31
N LYS A 130 6.45 -1.26 12.57
CA LYS A 130 6.69 -1.47 11.13
C LYS A 130 6.41 -0.20 10.32
N VAL A 131 5.34 0.52 10.64
CA VAL A 131 5.01 1.78 9.96
C VAL A 131 6.07 2.85 10.24
N LYS A 132 6.54 2.95 11.49
CA LYS A 132 7.65 3.85 11.86
C LYS A 132 8.95 3.48 11.13
N GLN A 133 9.26 2.19 11.01
CA GLN A 133 10.41 1.71 10.26
C GLN A 133 10.29 2.06 8.76
N ALA A 134 9.12 1.85 8.17
CA ALA A 134 8.85 2.21 6.79
C ALA A 134 9.00 3.72 6.55
N LEU A 135 8.50 4.56 7.47
CA LEU A 135 8.66 6.01 7.43
C LEU A 135 10.14 6.41 7.50
N ASN A 136 10.92 5.78 8.38
CA ASN A 136 12.36 6.02 8.46
C ASN A 136 13.06 5.65 7.15
N ALA A 137 12.79 4.46 6.61
CA ALA A 137 13.35 4.01 5.33
C ALA A 137 12.99 4.97 4.18
N LEU A 138 11.74 5.44 4.11
CA LEU A 138 11.32 6.41 3.10
C LEU A 138 12.09 7.74 3.23
N ASN A 139 12.31 8.22 4.45
CA ASN A 139 13.13 9.41 4.68
C ASN A 139 14.60 9.20 4.29
N GLN A 140 15.17 8.02 4.58
CA GLN A 140 16.54 7.69 4.18
C GLN A 140 16.72 7.62 2.67
N ILE A 141 15.75 7.03 1.96
CA ILE A 141 15.74 6.96 0.50
C ILE A 141 15.63 8.38 -0.08
N ARG A 142 14.69 9.18 0.41
CA ARG A 142 14.46 10.55 -0.07
C ARG A 142 15.69 11.43 0.12
N ASN A 143 16.34 11.34 1.27
CA ASN A 143 17.50 12.15 1.60
C ASN A 143 18.82 11.60 1.01
N GLY A 144 18.77 10.48 0.28
CA GLY A 144 19.94 9.83 -0.30
C GLY A 144 20.92 9.22 0.72
N SER A 145 20.51 9.07 1.98
CA SER A 145 21.37 8.44 3.01
C SER A 145 21.48 6.94 2.83
N ALA A 146 20.46 6.29 2.23
CA ALA A 146 20.50 4.86 1.93
C ALA A 146 21.69 4.48 1.03
N SER A 147 22.07 5.36 0.09
CA SER A 147 23.25 5.15 -0.77
C SER A 147 24.59 5.26 -0.02
N LYS A 148 24.62 5.93 1.14
CA LYS A 148 25.80 6.00 2.00
C LYS A 148 25.98 4.72 2.81
N GLU A 149 24.88 4.17 3.31
CA GLU A 149 24.88 2.94 4.11
C GLU A 149 25.19 1.71 3.26
N TYR A 150 24.66 1.67 2.04
CA TYR A 150 24.87 0.57 1.09
C TYR A 150 25.54 1.09 -0.19
N PRO A 151 26.86 1.34 -0.18
CA PRO A 151 27.56 1.85 -1.35
C PRO A 151 27.58 0.80 -2.46
N VAL A 152 27.30 1.24 -3.69
CA VAL A 152 27.41 0.38 -4.89
C VAL A 152 28.88 0.34 -5.32
N PRO A 153 29.50 -0.84 -5.46
CA PRO A 153 30.89 -0.93 -5.87
C PRO A 153 31.07 -0.44 -7.31
N GLU A 154 32.21 0.19 -7.59
CA GLU A 154 32.54 0.72 -8.93
C GLU A 154 32.51 -0.37 -10.01
N SER A 155 32.87 -1.61 -9.66
CA SER A 155 32.79 -2.76 -10.57
C SER A 155 31.35 -3.09 -11.00
N ALA A 156 30.34 -2.79 -10.18
CA ALA A 156 28.94 -2.92 -10.55
C ALA A 156 28.46 -1.75 -11.43
N LEU A 157 29.01 -0.55 -11.23
CA LEU A 157 28.74 0.63 -12.07
C LEU A 157 29.48 0.61 -13.40
N ARG A 158 30.56 -0.16 -13.52
CA ARG A 158 31.39 -0.30 -14.72
C ARG A 158 31.70 -1.77 -14.98
N PRO A 159 30.74 -2.54 -15.52
CA PRO A 159 30.99 -3.94 -15.84
C PRO A 159 32.07 -4.05 -16.92
N ALA A 160 32.94 -5.06 -16.81
CA ALA A 160 34.05 -5.26 -17.74
C ALA A 160 33.61 -5.39 -19.21
N SER A 161 32.39 -5.90 -19.46
CA SER A 161 31.81 -6.03 -20.80
C SER A 161 31.45 -4.68 -21.44
N ASN A 162 31.12 -3.66 -20.65
CA ASN A 162 30.79 -2.33 -21.15
C ASN A 162 30.97 -1.26 -20.06
N PRO A 163 32.17 -0.68 -19.93
CA PRO A 163 32.47 0.27 -18.87
C PRO A 163 31.73 1.62 -19.02
N ILE A 164 31.16 1.91 -20.20
CA ILE A 164 30.48 3.19 -20.51
C ILE A 164 28.95 3.07 -20.41
N TYR A 165 28.42 1.87 -20.14
CA TYR A 165 26.99 1.59 -20.22
C TYR A 165 26.13 2.54 -19.36
N TYR A 166 26.44 2.62 -18.07
CA TYR A 166 25.64 3.42 -17.12
C TYR A 166 25.83 4.92 -17.33
N GLU A 167 27.00 5.39 -17.79
CA GLU A 167 27.22 6.79 -18.17
C GLU A 167 26.33 7.18 -19.35
N ARG A 168 26.26 6.33 -20.38
CA ARG A 168 25.39 6.53 -21.54
C ARG A 168 23.92 6.53 -21.12
N LEU A 169 23.53 5.61 -20.25
CA LEU A 169 22.17 5.51 -19.72
C LEU A 169 21.78 6.79 -18.96
N ALA A 170 22.64 7.25 -18.03
CA ALA A 170 22.40 8.48 -17.27
C ALA A 170 22.26 9.71 -18.17
N LYS A 171 23.08 9.82 -19.21
CA LYS A 171 22.99 10.89 -20.22
C LYS A 171 21.66 10.84 -20.98
N MET A 172 21.22 9.65 -21.40
CA MET A 172 19.93 9.47 -22.08
C MET A 172 18.76 9.83 -21.16
N LEU A 173 18.77 9.40 -19.89
CA LEU A 173 17.75 9.74 -18.91
C LEU A 173 17.67 11.26 -18.69
N ALA A 174 18.81 11.94 -18.55
CA ALA A 174 18.88 13.39 -18.40
C ALA A 174 18.36 14.15 -19.63
N GLN A 175 18.55 13.59 -20.84
CA GLN A 175 17.99 14.16 -22.06
C GLN A 175 16.48 13.94 -22.15
N ALA A 176 16.00 12.73 -21.81
CA ALA A 176 14.57 12.41 -21.78
C ALA A 176 13.82 13.30 -20.79
N ALA A 177 14.38 13.52 -19.59
CA ALA A 177 13.83 14.42 -18.59
C ALA A 177 13.70 15.88 -19.07
N LYS A 178 14.54 16.31 -20.03
CA LYS A 178 14.45 17.63 -20.68
C LYS A 178 13.42 17.68 -21.83
N GLY A 179 12.74 16.57 -22.12
CA GLY A 179 11.79 16.46 -23.24
C GLY A 179 12.46 16.18 -24.59
N ASN A 180 13.77 15.91 -24.63
CA ASN A 180 14.45 15.56 -25.87
C ASN A 180 14.16 14.10 -26.25
N LYS A 181 13.76 13.86 -27.51
CA LYS A 181 13.54 12.50 -28.02
C LYS A 181 14.88 11.74 -28.05
N THR A 182 14.98 10.69 -27.25
CA THR A 182 16.17 9.82 -27.12
C THR A 182 16.20 8.67 -28.12
N THR A 183 15.19 8.57 -28.99
CA THR A 183 15.22 7.62 -30.11
C THR A 183 16.24 8.11 -31.12
N MET A 184 17.31 7.33 -31.33
CA MET A 184 18.20 7.57 -32.47
C MET A 184 17.35 7.63 -33.73
N THR A 185 17.52 8.72 -34.48
CA THR A 185 16.89 8.87 -35.79
C THR A 185 17.30 7.70 -36.69
N PHE A 186 16.43 7.30 -37.62
CA PHE A 186 16.73 6.21 -38.55
C PHE A 186 18.09 6.42 -39.24
N ALA A 187 18.40 7.67 -39.62
CA ALA A 187 19.69 8.05 -40.21
C ALA A 187 20.90 7.78 -39.28
N GLN A 188 20.78 8.02 -37.97
CA GLN A 188 21.84 7.72 -37.00
C GLN A 188 22.00 6.21 -36.79
N ARG A 189 20.91 5.43 -36.82
CA ARG A 189 20.96 3.97 -36.73
C ARG A 189 21.64 3.36 -37.97
N VAL A 190 21.29 3.86 -39.15
CA VAL A 190 21.92 3.46 -40.42
C VAL A 190 23.41 3.79 -40.42
N ARG A 191 23.82 4.98 -39.97
CA ARG A 191 25.24 5.35 -39.87
C ARG A 191 26.04 4.45 -38.91
N LEU A 192 25.50 4.16 -37.73
CA LEU A 192 26.12 3.23 -36.77
C LEU A 192 26.21 1.80 -37.33
N PHE A 193 25.21 1.35 -38.08
CA PHE A 193 25.22 0.04 -38.73
C PHE A 193 26.32 -0.07 -39.79
N PHE A 194 26.59 1.02 -40.51
CA PHE A 194 27.66 1.10 -41.52
C PHE A 194 29.02 1.54 -40.95
N GLY A 195 29.19 1.57 -39.62
CA GLY A 195 30.47 1.91 -38.99
C GLY A 195 30.92 3.36 -39.22
N LEU A 196 30.02 4.25 -39.68
CA LEU A 196 30.30 5.68 -39.78
C LEU A 196 30.15 6.30 -38.40
N SER A 197 31.29 6.70 -37.82
CA SER A 197 31.36 7.44 -36.57
C SER A 197 30.62 8.78 -36.67
N ILE A 198 30.00 9.17 -35.55
CA ILE A 198 29.38 10.49 -35.33
C ILE A 198 30.46 11.52 -35.08
#